data_AF-A0A661TSD9-F1
#
_entry.id   AF-A0A661TSD9-F1
#
_cell.length_a   1.000
_cell.length_b   1.000
_cell.length_c   1.000
_cell.angle_alpha   90.00
_cell.angle_beta   90.00
_cell.angle_gamma   90.00
#
_symmetry.space_group_name_H-M   'P 1'
#
loop_
_entity.id
_entity.type
_entity.pdbx_description
1 polymer ?
#
loop_
_entity_poly.entity_id
_entity_poly.type
_entity_poly.pdbx_seq_one_letter_code
_entity_poly.pdbx_strand_id
1 'polypeptide(L)' 'MKVVILAGGYAKRLWPLTIDKPKQLLSVGGRPMIEYIMEKLETQKDIDKVII' A
#
# COMPACT_ATOMS: atom_id res chain seq x y z
N MET A 1 3.82 -8.46 17.01
CA MET A 1 4.36 -7.13 16.72
C MET A 1 3.37 -6.37 15.84
N LYS A 2 3.18 -5.09 16.14
CA LYS A 2 2.32 -4.20 15.34
C LYS A 2 3.15 -3.46 14.30
N VAL A 3 2.62 -3.30 13.10
CA VAL A 3 3.26 -2.59 11.99
C VAL A 3 2.37 -1.44 11.51
N VAL A 4 2.98 -0.34 11.10
CA VAL A 4 2.30 0.83 10.53
C VAL A 4 2.76 1.03 9.08
N ILE A 5 1.81 1.10 8.14
CA ILE A 5 2.07 1.45 6.74
C ILE A 5 1.64 2.89 6.52
N LEU A 6 2.59 3.79 6.25
CA LEU A 6 2.27 5.18 5.96
C LEU A 6 1.68 5.33 4.55
N ALA A 7 0.34 5.31 4.46
CA ALA A 7 -0.39 5.39 3.19
C ALA A 7 -0.87 6.81 2.81
N GLY A 8 -0.27 7.87 3.37
CA GLY A 8 -0.60 9.26 3.05
C GLY A 8 0.11 9.87 1.83
N GLY A 9 -0.13 11.18 1.62
CA GLY A 9 0.55 12.02 0.63
C GLY A 9 -0.29 12.37 -0.60
N TYR A 10 -0.11 13.59 -1.16
CA TYR A 10 -0.94 14.13 -2.25
C TYR A 10 -0.78 13.46 -3.62
N ALA A 11 0.19 12.56 -3.80
CA ALA A 11 0.41 11.78 -5.02
C ALA A 11 0.45 12.58 -6.36
N LYS A 12 0.82 13.87 -6.33
CA LYS A 12 0.77 14.79 -7.49
C LYS A 12 1.67 14.39 -8.66
N ARG A 13 2.76 13.65 -8.40
CA ARG A 13 3.68 13.19 -9.45
C ARG A 13 3.08 12.12 -10.37
N LEU A 14 2.04 11.42 -9.91
CA LEU A 14 1.36 10.37 -10.69
C LEU A 14 0.03 10.85 -11.27
N TRP A 15 -0.25 12.16 -11.21
CA TRP A 15 -1.39 12.73 -11.90
C TRP A 15 -1.29 12.46 -13.42
N PRO A 16 -2.37 12.06 -14.12
CA PRO A 16 -3.78 12.05 -13.70
C PRO A 16 -4.27 10.76 -13.04
N LEU A 17 -3.41 9.75 -12.85
CA LEU A 17 -3.82 8.44 -12.33
C LEU A 17 -4.36 8.50 -10.89
N THR A 18 -4.06 9.57 -10.16
CA THR A 18 -4.35 9.72 -8.73
C THR A 18 -5.47 10.72 -8.41
N ILE A 19 -6.32 11.05 -9.40
CA ILE A 19 -7.45 11.98 -9.21
C ILE A 19 -8.52 11.38 -8.30
N ASP A 20 -8.89 10.13 -8.58
CA ASP A 20 -9.98 9.39 -7.92
C ASP A 20 -9.46 8.26 -7.02
N LYS A 21 -8.16 7.96 -7.09
CA LYS A 21 -7.54 6.81 -6.44
C LYS A 21 -6.19 7.15 -5.79
N PRO A 22 -5.94 6.80 -4.52
CA PRO A 22 -4.63 6.99 -3.91
C PRO A 22 -3.57 6.11 -4.60
N LYS A 23 -2.30 6.56 -4.60
CA LYS A 23 -1.21 5.85 -5.30
C LYS A 23 -1.09 4.38 -4.89
N GLN A 24 -1.39 4.07 -3.62
CA GLN A 24 -1.28 2.76 -3.00
C GLN A 24 -2.26 1.74 -3.61
N LEU A 25 -3.34 2.20 -4.25
CA LEU A 25 -4.35 1.36 -4.87
C LEU A 25 -4.21 1.27 -6.41
N LEU A 26 -3.25 1.98 -7.00
CA LEU A 26 -2.97 1.86 -8.43
C LEU A 26 -2.47 0.47 -8.77
N SER A 27 -2.85 -0.03 -9.94
CA SER A 27 -2.42 -1.34 -10.42
C SER A 27 -0.96 -1.28 -10.87
N VAL A 28 -0.15 -2.21 -10.36
CA VAL A 28 1.23 -2.49 -10.76
C VAL A 28 1.26 -3.98 -11.07
N GLY A 29 1.64 -4.37 -12.29
CA GLY A 29 1.67 -5.79 -12.68
C GLY A 29 0.33 -6.53 -12.55
N GLY A 30 -0.80 -5.83 -12.69
CA GLY A 30 -2.14 -6.41 -12.58
C GLY A 30 -2.71 -6.46 -11.17
N ARG A 31 -1.98 -6.00 -10.14
CA ARG A 31 -2.39 -6.02 -8.74
C ARG A 31 -2.22 -4.64 -8.07
N PRO A 32 -3.04 -4.25 -7.08
CA PRO A 32 -2.84 -3.03 -6.31
C PRO A 32 -1.43 -2.91 -5.71
N MET A 33 -0.82 -1.73 -5.79
CA MET A 33 0.54 -1.46 -5.29
C MET A 33 0.73 -1.89 -3.82
N ILE A 34 -0.28 -1.71 -2.96
CA ILE A 34 -0.21 -2.08 -1.55
C ILE A 34 -0.09 -3.60 -1.31
N GLU A 35 -0.58 -4.44 -2.23
CA GLU A 35 -0.52 -5.91 -2.08
C GLU A 35 0.92 -6.41 -2.00
N TYR A 36 1.84 -5.81 -2.76
CA TYR A 36 3.26 -6.15 -2.71
C TYR A 36 3.90 -5.92 -1.33
N ILE A 37 3.35 -4.98 -0.54
CA ILE A 37 3.79 -4.74 0.84
C ILE A 37 3.11 -5.75 1.76
N MET A 38 1.80 -5.96 1.60
CA MET A 38 1.03 -6.90 2.40
C MET A 38 1.56 -8.33 2.30
N GLU A 39 1.87 -8.81 1.09
CA GLU A 39 2.45 -10.15 0.86
C GLU A 39 3.74 -10.35 1.67
N LYS A 40 4.60 -9.32 1.76
CA LYS A 40 5.83 -9.40 2.56
C LYS A 40 5.51 -9.47 4.05
N LEU A 41 4.53 -8.72 4.53
CA LEU A 41 4.14 -8.73 5.94
C LEU A 41 3.45 -10.05 6.34
N GLU A 42 2.63 -10.62 5.47
CA GLU A 42 1.93 -11.89 5.72
C GLU A 42 2.90 -13.08 5.89
N THR A 43 4.10 -13.01 5.32
CA THR A 43 5.13 -14.04 5.54
C THR A 43 5.76 -13.99 6.95
N GLN A 44 5.57 -12.90 7.70
CA GLN A 44 6.14 -12.71 9.03
C GLN A 44 5.17 -13.22 10.11
N LYS A 45 5.55 -14.31 10.78
CA LYS A 45 4.69 -15.00 11.77
C LYS A 45 4.47 -14.20 13.05
N ASP A 46 5.32 -13.24 13.32
CA ASP A 46 5.32 -12.43 14.54
C ASP A 46 4.49 -11.14 14.39
N ILE A 47 3.90 -10.85 13.22
CA ILE A 47 3.02 -9.69 13.02
C ILE A 47 1.58 -10.06 13.37
N ASP A 48 1.00 -9.38 14.37
CA ASP A 48 -0.38 -9.62 14.82
C ASP A 48 -1.36 -8.54 14.35
N LYS A 49 -0.86 -7.36 13.95
CA LYS A 49 -1.71 -6.24 13.52
C LYS A 49 -0.98 -5.30 12.57
N VAL A 50 -1.66 -4.95 11.48
CA VAL A 50 -1.25 -3.90 10.54
C VAL A 50 -2.19 -2.70 10.71
N ILE A 51 -1.60 -1.51 10.80
CA ILE A 51 -2.30 -0.22 10.84
C ILE A 51 -1.90 0.55 9.58
N ILE A 52 -2.86 1.13 8.88
CA ILE A 52 -2.66 1.90 7.66
C ILE A 52 -3.11 3.34 7.90
#